data_AF-A0A3C0Y5G8-F1
#
_entry.id   AF-A0A3C0Y5G8-F1
#
_cell.length_a   1.000
_cell.length_b   1.000
_cell.length_c   1.000
_cell.angle_alpha   90.00
_cell.angle_beta   90.00
_cell.angle_gamma   90.00
#
_symmetry.space_group_name_H-M   'P 1'
#
loop_
_entity.id
_entity.type
_entity.pdbx_description
1 polymer ?
#
loop_
_entity_poly.entity_id
_entity_poly.type
_entity_poly.pdbx_seq_one_letter_code
_entity_poly.pdbx_strand_id
1 'polypeptide(L)' 'QPEDRHQVTRKLGAFKTSMLQDVEAGKAVELDALVTVVKELGELTKVPTPFTDALLGLARLHASVRGLY' A
#
# COMPACT_ATOMS: atom_id res chain seq x y z
N GLN A 1 11.60 20.44 4.26
CA GLN A 1 10.13 20.55 4.23
C GLN A 1 9.53 19.37 3.45
N PRO A 2 8.20 19.10 3.44
CA PRO A 2 7.61 18.00 2.68
C PRO A 2 8.07 17.95 1.20
N GLU A 3 8.32 19.11 0.61
CA GLU A 3 8.73 19.32 -0.76
C GLU A 3 10.12 18.72 -1.06
N ASP A 4 11.08 18.85 -0.12
CA ASP A 4 12.42 18.28 -0.26
C ASP A 4 12.37 16.75 -0.31
N ARG A 5 11.48 16.16 0.50
CA ARG A 5 11.22 14.72 0.53
C ARG A 5 10.67 14.24 -0.82
N HIS A 6 9.71 14.95 -1.39
CA HIS A 6 9.14 14.61 -2.70
C HIS A 6 10.16 14.72 -3.85
N GLN A 7 11.13 15.63 -3.76
CA GLN A 7 12.21 15.69 -4.75
C GLN A 7 13.14 14.47 -4.68
N VAL A 8 13.49 14.02 -3.47
CA VAL A 8 14.30 12.80 -3.29
C VAL A 8 13.56 11.57 -3.81
N THR A 9 12.27 11.41 -3.48
CA THR A 9 11.46 10.28 -3.97
C THR A 9 11.40 10.23 -5.50
N ARG A 10 11.30 11.38 -6.17
CA ARG A 10 11.33 11.45 -7.64
C ARG A 10 12.66 11.01 -8.25
N LYS A 11 13.77 11.17 -7.53
CA LYS A 11 15.10 10.74 -7.99
C LYS A 11 15.32 9.22 -7.87
N LEU A 12 14.45 8.48 -7.16
CA LEU A 12 14.57 7.03 -7.02
C LEU A 12 14.37 6.29 -8.36
N GLY A 13 13.78 6.93 -9.38
CA GLY A 13 13.63 6.34 -10.72
C GLY A 13 12.73 5.10 -10.71
N ALA A 14 13.05 4.13 -11.58
CA ALA A 14 12.39 2.83 -11.58
C ALA A 14 12.92 1.98 -10.41
N PHE A 15 12.23 1.99 -9.27
CA PHE A 15 12.56 1.17 -8.12
C PHE A 15 11.39 0.24 -7.77
N LYS A 16 11.69 -0.98 -7.35
CA LYS A 16 10.68 -1.92 -6.84
C LYS A 16 10.40 -1.62 -5.37
N THR A 17 9.14 -1.41 -5.02
CA THR A 17 8.72 -1.28 -3.62
C THR A 17 8.94 -2.60 -2.88
N SER A 18 9.09 -2.55 -1.55
CA SER A 18 9.27 -3.75 -0.73
C SER A 18 8.14 -4.76 -0.95
N MET A 19 6.87 -4.33 -0.86
CA MET A 19 5.74 -5.25 -1.09
C MET A 19 5.72 -5.86 -2.50
N LEU A 20 6.19 -5.13 -3.53
CA LEU A 20 6.29 -5.73 -4.88
C LEU A 20 7.37 -6.82 -4.92
N GLN A 21 8.49 -6.60 -4.23
CA GLN A 21 9.53 -7.62 -4.09
C GLN A 21 9.01 -8.84 -3.31
N ASP A 22 8.20 -8.64 -2.27
CA ASP A 22 7.59 -9.73 -1.50
C ASP A 22 6.63 -10.56 -2.36
N VAL A 23 5.79 -9.90 -3.17
CA VAL A 23 4.92 -10.58 -4.15
C VAL A 23 5.73 -11.43 -5.12
N GLU A 24 6.78 -10.87 -5.69
CA GLU A 24 7.65 -11.59 -6.64
C GLU A 24 8.40 -12.75 -5.98
N ALA A 25 8.71 -12.63 -4.68
CA ALA A 25 9.37 -13.66 -3.88
C ALA A 25 8.40 -14.69 -3.28
N GLY A 26 7.09 -14.58 -3.53
CA GLY A 26 6.08 -15.49 -2.98
C GLY A 26 5.91 -15.36 -1.46
N LYS A 27 6.21 -14.19 -0.89
CA LYS A 27 6.05 -13.90 0.54
C LYS A 27 4.71 -13.23 0.82
N ALA A 28 4.22 -13.40 2.04
CA ALA A 28 3.03 -12.71 2.50
C ALA A 28 3.23 -11.19 2.47
N VAL A 29 2.19 -10.45 2.08
CA VAL A 29 2.23 -8.97 1.96
C VAL A 29 1.67 -8.28 3.19
N GLU A 30 2.26 -7.15 3.57
CA GLU A 30 1.91 -6.39 4.78
C GLU A 30 0.74 -5.41 4.59
N LEU A 31 -0.34 -5.83 3.93
CA LEU A 31 -1.48 -4.95 3.61
C LEU A 31 -2.18 -4.40 4.86
N ASP A 32 -2.26 -5.19 5.93
CA ASP A 32 -2.94 -4.76 7.15
C ASP A 32 -2.17 -3.70 7.91
N ALA A 33 -0.85 -3.83 7.99
CA ALA A 33 -0.01 -2.85 8.66
C ALA A 33 0.07 -1.51 7.92
N LEU A 34 -0.10 -1.50 6.58
CA LEU A 34 0.17 -0.33 5.75
C LEU A 34 -1.09 0.33 5.17
N VAL A 35 -2.08 -0.45 4.73
CA VAL A 35 -3.24 0.07 3.98
C VAL A 35 -4.51 0.03 4.82
N THR A 36 -4.74 -1.06 5.56
CA THR A 36 -5.93 -1.18 6.44
C THR A 36 -5.93 -0.10 7.51
N VAL A 37 -4.78 0.21 8.13
CA VAL A 37 -4.66 1.29 9.12
C VAL A 37 -5.09 2.65 8.55
N VAL A 38 -4.78 2.96 7.29
CA VAL A 38 -5.17 4.24 6.69
C VAL A 38 -6.69 4.34 6.51
N LYS A 39 -7.34 3.25 6.10
CA LYS A 39 -8.80 3.16 6.07
C LYS A 39 -9.40 3.38 7.46
N GLU A 40 -8.88 2.69 8.48
CA GLU A 40 -9.35 2.81 9.87
C GLU A 40 -9.21 4.24 10.40
N LEU A 41 -8.09 4.92 10.08
CA LEU A 41 -7.91 6.33 10.41
C LEU A 41 -8.93 7.23 9.70
N GLY A 42 -9.28 6.94 8.44
CA GLY A 42 -10.34 7.62 7.71
C GLY A 42 -11.70 7.48 8.41
N GLU A 43 -12.04 6.26 8.85
CA GLU A 43 -13.27 5.99 9.60
C GLU A 43 -13.29 6.74 10.94
N LEU A 44 -12.21 6.69 11.71
CA LEU A 44 -12.08 7.38 13.01
C LEU A 44 -12.18 8.90 12.89
N THR A 45 -11.60 9.47 11.84
CA THR A 45 -11.58 10.93 11.60
C THR A 45 -12.76 11.41 10.77
N LYS A 46 -13.63 10.51 10.30
CA LYS A 46 -14.75 10.79 9.39
C LYS A 46 -14.30 11.43 8.07
N VAL A 47 -13.09 11.09 7.62
CA VAL A 47 -12.55 11.52 6.32
C VAL A 47 -12.75 10.38 5.32
N PRO A 48 -13.53 10.56 4.24
CA PRO A 48 -13.71 9.52 3.24
C PRO A 48 -12.39 9.14 2.56
N THR A 49 -12.13 7.83 2.45
CA THR A 49 -10.93 7.27 1.82
C THR A 49 -11.26 6.39 0.60
N PRO A 50 -12.11 6.82 -0.35
CA PRO A 50 -12.67 5.93 -1.38
C PRO A 50 -11.61 5.25 -2.26
N PHE A 51 -10.50 5.95 -2.55
CA PHE A 51 -9.41 5.38 -3.34
C PHE A 51 -8.57 4.38 -2.54
N THR A 52 -8.37 4.62 -1.24
CA THR A 52 -7.72 3.64 -0.35
C THR A 52 -8.59 2.40 -0.22
N ASP A 53 -9.91 2.56 -0.09
CA ASP A 53 -10.85 1.43 0.04
C ASP A 53 -10.84 0.56 -1.22
N ALA A 54 -10.89 1.18 -2.40
CA ALA A 54 -10.78 0.49 -3.67
C ALA A 54 -9.43 -0.22 -3.82
N LEU A 55 -8.32 0.46 -3.48
CA LEU A 55 -6.98 -0.12 -3.56
C LEU A 55 -6.81 -1.30 -2.60
N LEU A 56 -7.32 -1.18 -1.36
CA LEU A 56 -7.30 -2.25 -0.36
C LEU A 56 -8.06 -3.48 -0.85
N GLY A 57 -9.27 -3.30 -1.42
CA GLY A 57 -10.06 -4.39 -1.97
C GLY A 57 -9.34 -5.12 -3.11
N LEU A 58 -8.79 -4.38 -4.06
CA LEU A 58 -8.04 -4.94 -5.19
C LEU A 58 -6.76 -5.65 -4.74
N ALA A 59 -6.01 -5.07 -3.80
CA ALA A 59 -4.76 -5.63 -3.30
C ALA A 59 -4.99 -6.91 -2.50
N ARG A 60 -6.03 -6.96 -1.66
CA ARG A 60 -6.44 -8.18 -0.94
C ARG A 60 -6.81 -9.30 -1.91
N LEU A 61 -7.65 -9.02 -2.90
CA LEU A 61 -8.00 -9.99 -3.93
C LEU A 61 -6.74 -10.50 -4.65
N HIS A 62 -5.86 -9.59 -5.08
CA HIS A 62 -4.61 -9.91 -5.77
C HIS A 62 -3.71 -10.84 -4.95
N ALA A 63 -3.58 -10.61 -3.64
CA ALA A 63 -2.76 -11.40 -2.73
C ALA A 63 -3.41 -12.75 -2.40
N SER A 64 -4.73 -12.79 -2.12
CA SER A 64 -5.47 -14.03 -1.86
C SER A 64 -5.40 -15.01 -3.02
N VAL A 65 -5.60 -14.56 -4.27
CA VAL A 65 -5.54 -15.47 -5.45
C VAL A 65 -4.13 -16.03 -5.70
N ARG A 66 -3.10 -15.47 -5.06
CA ARG A 66 -1.70 -15.93 -5.12
C ARG A 66 -1.26 -16.68 -3.86
N GLY A 67 -2.12 -16.80 -2.84
CA GLY A 67 -1.77 -17.40 -1.55
C GLY A 67 -0.79 -16.55 -0.73
N LEU A 68 -0.82 -15.22 -0.89
CA LEU A 68 0.11 -14.27 -0.25
C LEU A 68 -0.55 -13.41 0.83
N TYR A 69 -1.77 -13.76 1.25
CA TYR A 69 -2.57 -13.03 2.24
C TYR A 69 -3.03 -13.98 3.33
#